data_AF-A0A7X1NJ66-F1
#
_entry.id   AF-A0A7X1NJ66-F1
#
_cell.length_a   1.000
_cell.length_b   1.000
_cell.length_c   1.000
_cell.angle_alpha   90.00
_cell.angle_beta   90.00
_cell.angle_gamma   90.00
#
_symmetry.space_group_name_H-M   'P 1'
#
loop_
_entity.id
_entity.type
_entity.pdbx_description
1 polymer ?
#
loop_
_entity_poly.entity_id
_entity_poly.type
_entity_poly.pdbx_seq_one_letter_code
_entity_poly.pdbx_strand_id
1 'polypeptide(L)'
;MTGPLLVVAQAGQINTGAFDPVDAIADITHERQGWLHVDGAVGLWARACPAKAHLANGIEKADSWAPVEHKRLQRPYYTRYAFVRNAEAHRQAMRIEASYLTASEQGVHDPRNYVPELSRCVRGFVTWAINSALGRQGIADMIECHCQLAQAMSQRLTEEPGIYVLNEVELNQFVVQFGSPTSSEAFEGRYQSCSDRPCLLCVRGGLERLVGNARFNHFLADDKHRCFSGGRCDR
;
A
#
# COMPACT_ATOMS: atom_id res chain seq x y z
N MET A 1 -29.15 -2.34 -1.10
CA MET A 1 -28.54 -0.98 -1.22
C MET A 1 -27.79 -0.90 -2.54
N THR A 2 -27.93 0.20 -3.27
CA THR A 2 -27.34 0.45 -4.60
C THR A 2 -26.39 1.65 -4.51
N GLY A 3 -25.15 1.51 -5.00
CA GLY A 3 -24.12 2.57 -5.02
C GLY A 3 -22.91 2.10 -5.83
N PRO A 4 -21.82 2.90 -5.97
CA PRO A 4 -20.54 2.50 -6.59
C PRO A 4 -19.59 1.84 -5.56
N LEU A 5 -18.86 0.77 -5.95
CA LEU A 5 -18.04 -0.07 -5.03
C LEU A 5 -16.59 0.29 -5.25
N LEU A 6 -15.90 0.67 -4.18
CA LEU A 6 -14.46 0.81 -4.16
C LEU A 6 -13.90 -0.19 -3.15
N VAL A 7 -12.98 -1.00 -3.61
CA VAL A 7 -12.20 -1.92 -2.81
C VAL A 7 -10.75 -1.49 -2.85
N VAL A 8 -10.14 -1.33 -1.68
CA VAL A 8 -8.70 -1.11 -1.56
C VAL A 8 -8.04 -2.36 -1.00
N ALA A 9 -7.15 -2.97 -1.77
CA ALA A 9 -6.29 -4.06 -1.33
C ALA A 9 -4.89 -3.53 -1.03
N GLN A 10 -4.25 -4.03 0.02
CA GLN A 10 -2.89 -3.67 0.41
C GLN A 10 -1.88 -4.63 -0.22
N ALA A 11 -0.88 -4.07 -0.89
CA ALA A 11 0.34 -4.77 -1.27
C ALA A 11 1.49 -4.23 -0.41
N GLY A 12 1.75 -4.89 0.72
CA GLY A 12 2.74 -4.48 1.72
C GLY A 12 2.15 -3.57 2.80
N GLN A 13 1.49 -4.16 3.80
CA GLN A 13 1.00 -3.50 5.00
C GLN A 13 2.16 -2.79 5.73
N ILE A 14 1.92 -1.60 6.29
CA ILE A 14 3.00 -0.67 6.70
C ILE A 14 3.88 -1.13 7.88
N ASN A 15 3.38 -2.03 8.73
CA ASN A 15 4.07 -2.54 9.90
C ASN A 15 4.68 -3.93 9.65
N THR A 16 3.91 -4.80 9.00
CA THR A 16 4.25 -6.23 8.84
C THR A 16 4.79 -6.57 7.45
N GLY A 17 4.52 -5.73 6.44
CA GLY A 17 4.82 -6.04 5.05
C GLY A 17 3.85 -7.05 4.41
N ALA A 18 2.75 -7.45 5.07
CA ALA A 18 1.80 -8.43 4.56
C ALA A 18 1.09 -7.99 3.26
N PHE A 19 0.63 -8.96 2.47
CA PHE A 19 -0.09 -8.74 1.21
C PHE A 19 -1.50 -9.31 1.28
N ASP A 20 -2.48 -8.54 0.81
CA ASP A 20 -3.81 -9.06 0.58
C ASP A 20 -3.82 -10.01 -0.65
N PRO A 21 -4.71 -11.03 -0.68
CA PRO A 21 -4.84 -11.92 -1.83
C PRO A 21 -5.55 -11.20 -3.00
N VAL A 22 -4.81 -10.32 -3.69
CA VAL A 22 -5.36 -9.41 -4.70
C VAL A 22 -6.10 -10.13 -5.82
N ASP A 23 -5.61 -11.31 -6.23
CA ASP A 23 -6.22 -12.10 -7.29
C ASP A 23 -7.69 -12.48 -6.97
N ALA A 24 -7.92 -13.01 -5.76
CA ALA A 24 -9.26 -13.38 -5.29
C ALA A 24 -10.14 -12.15 -5.00
N ILE A 25 -9.54 -11.08 -4.48
CA ILE A 25 -10.24 -9.82 -4.24
C ILE A 25 -10.72 -9.20 -5.55
N ALA A 26 -9.89 -9.26 -6.61
CA ALA A 26 -10.22 -8.73 -7.92
C ALA A 26 -11.45 -9.43 -8.50
N ASP A 27 -11.48 -10.76 -8.48
CA ASP A 27 -12.60 -11.55 -8.99
C ASP A 27 -13.92 -11.14 -8.31
N ILE A 28 -13.94 -11.09 -6.96
CA ILE A 28 -15.12 -10.69 -6.18
C ILE A 28 -15.52 -9.22 -6.46
N THR A 29 -14.54 -8.33 -6.60
CA THR A 29 -14.78 -6.89 -6.82
C THR A 29 -15.41 -6.66 -8.18
N HIS A 30 -14.88 -7.30 -9.22
CA HIS A 30 -15.33 -7.14 -10.59
C HIS A 30 -16.66 -7.84 -10.88
N GLU A 31 -16.94 -8.99 -10.26
CA GLU A 31 -18.27 -9.62 -10.27
C GLU A 31 -19.37 -8.65 -9.80
N ARG A 32 -19.02 -7.71 -8.92
CA ARG A 32 -19.93 -6.70 -8.35
C ARG A 32 -19.84 -5.35 -9.04
N GLN A 33 -19.17 -5.29 -10.20
CA GLN A 33 -18.91 -4.06 -10.96
C GLN A 33 -18.24 -2.97 -10.10
N GLY A 34 -17.37 -3.38 -9.18
CA GLY A 34 -16.58 -2.49 -8.34
C GLY A 34 -15.25 -2.09 -8.96
N TRP A 35 -14.64 -1.07 -8.37
CA TRP A 35 -13.29 -0.62 -8.66
C TRP A 35 -12.31 -1.19 -7.63
N LEU A 36 -11.23 -1.82 -8.10
CA LEU A 36 -10.15 -2.30 -7.26
C LEU A 36 -8.95 -1.35 -7.32
N HIS A 37 -8.59 -0.78 -6.18
CA HIS A 37 -7.33 -0.06 -5.98
C HIS A 37 -6.35 -0.94 -5.21
N VAL A 38 -5.10 -1.00 -5.65
CA VAL A 38 -4.00 -1.59 -4.89
C VAL A 38 -3.17 -0.48 -4.25
N ASP A 39 -3.25 -0.34 -2.93
CA ASP A 39 -2.29 0.44 -2.17
C ASP A 39 -0.97 -0.33 -2.11
N GLY A 40 -0.09 0.02 -3.04
CA GLY A 40 1.20 -0.60 -3.25
C GLY A 40 2.36 0.25 -2.73
N ALA A 41 2.11 1.18 -1.82
CA ALA A 41 3.09 2.19 -1.43
C ALA A 41 4.43 1.60 -0.99
N VAL A 42 4.39 0.43 -0.35
CA VAL A 42 5.60 -0.29 0.06
C VAL A 42 5.83 -1.53 -0.80
N GLY A 43 4.82 -2.37 -0.97
CA GLY A 43 5.00 -3.74 -1.45
C GLY A 43 4.91 -3.93 -2.96
N LEU A 44 4.41 -2.96 -3.75
CA LEU A 44 4.28 -3.16 -5.21
C LEU A 44 5.63 -3.41 -5.89
N TRP A 45 6.68 -2.82 -5.33
CA TRP A 45 8.05 -3.01 -5.79
C TRP A 45 8.54 -4.46 -5.67
N ALA A 46 7.91 -5.30 -4.85
CA ALA A 46 8.22 -6.74 -4.78
C ALA A 46 8.19 -7.40 -6.17
N ARG A 47 7.35 -6.91 -7.10
CA ARG A 47 7.31 -7.35 -8.50
C ARG A 47 8.59 -7.13 -9.29
N ALA A 48 9.43 -6.19 -8.90
CA ALA A 48 10.72 -5.96 -9.53
C ALA A 48 11.79 -6.97 -9.08
N CYS A 49 11.57 -7.67 -7.96
CA CYS A 49 12.48 -8.70 -7.44
C CYS A 49 11.90 -10.10 -7.75
N PRO A 50 12.55 -10.91 -8.61
CA PRO A 50 12.02 -12.23 -9.00
C PRO A 50 11.68 -13.14 -7.81
N ALA A 51 12.51 -13.16 -6.77
CA ALA A 51 12.30 -13.97 -5.57
C ALA A 51 11.07 -13.56 -4.75
N LYS A 52 10.61 -12.31 -4.88
CA LYS A 52 9.48 -11.74 -4.13
C LYS A 52 8.27 -11.41 -5.00
N ALA A 53 8.37 -11.65 -6.31
CA ALA A 53 7.37 -11.25 -7.28
C ALA A 53 6.01 -11.93 -7.05
N HIS A 54 6.00 -13.13 -6.45
CA HIS A 54 4.80 -13.90 -6.13
C HIS A 54 3.91 -13.25 -5.07
N LEU A 55 4.48 -12.43 -4.17
CA LEU A 55 3.73 -11.76 -3.10
C LEU A 55 2.65 -10.81 -3.63
N ALA A 56 2.86 -10.29 -4.84
CA ALA A 56 1.97 -9.34 -5.49
C ALA A 56 1.28 -9.96 -6.72
N ASN A 57 0.97 -11.26 -6.69
CA ASN A 57 0.19 -11.90 -7.76
C ASN A 57 -1.24 -11.32 -7.84
N GLY A 58 -1.78 -11.19 -9.05
CA GLY A 58 -3.13 -10.67 -9.27
C GLY A 58 -3.22 -9.15 -9.30
N ILE A 59 -2.15 -8.40 -8.98
CA ILE A 59 -2.18 -6.93 -9.03
C ILE A 59 -2.52 -6.41 -10.42
N GLU A 60 -2.18 -7.15 -11.47
CA GLU A 60 -2.50 -6.86 -12.87
C GLU A 60 -3.99 -6.94 -13.18
N LYS A 61 -4.84 -7.39 -12.26
CA LYS A 61 -6.30 -7.28 -12.36
C LYS A 61 -6.82 -5.94 -11.83
N ALA A 62 -6.07 -5.21 -11.00
CA ALA A 62 -6.56 -3.98 -10.38
C ALA A 62 -6.84 -2.85 -11.40
N ASP A 63 -7.67 -1.89 -11.00
CA ASP A 63 -8.04 -0.72 -11.83
C ASP A 63 -7.09 0.46 -11.59
N SER A 64 -6.42 0.49 -10.44
CA SER A 64 -5.42 1.50 -10.10
C SER A 64 -4.42 1.03 -9.05
N TRP A 65 -3.24 1.67 -9.02
CA TRP A 65 -2.14 1.35 -8.10
C TRP A 65 -1.48 2.63 -7.58
N ALA A 66 -1.01 2.59 -6.34
CA ALA A 66 -0.28 3.70 -5.73
C ALA A 66 1.10 3.31 -5.18
N PRO A 67 2.12 3.03 -6.02
CA PRO A 67 3.47 2.79 -5.53
C PRO A 67 4.17 4.08 -5.09
N VAL A 68 5.11 3.93 -4.18
CA VAL A 68 5.89 5.05 -3.62
C VAL A 68 7.37 4.73 -3.66
N GLU A 69 8.18 5.62 -4.23
CA GLU A 69 9.62 5.39 -4.38
C GLU A 69 10.44 5.90 -3.20
N HIS A 70 10.09 7.04 -2.60
CA HIS A 70 10.80 7.55 -1.41
C HIS A 70 10.67 6.67 -0.17
N LYS A 71 9.78 5.67 -0.20
CA LYS A 71 9.72 4.62 0.80
C LYS A 71 10.65 3.46 0.45
N ARG A 72 10.54 2.93 -0.77
CA ARG A 72 11.12 1.62 -1.11
C ARG A 72 12.44 1.68 -1.86
N LEU A 73 12.64 2.73 -2.66
CA LEU A 73 13.83 2.94 -3.49
C LEU A 73 14.76 4.02 -2.90
N GLN A 74 14.62 4.33 -1.61
CA GLN A 74 15.45 5.31 -0.89
C GLN A 74 15.53 6.69 -1.58
N ARG A 75 14.46 7.09 -2.29
CA ARG A 75 14.45 8.34 -3.07
C ARG A 75 14.11 9.55 -2.19
N PRO A 76 14.55 10.76 -2.58
CA PRO A 76 14.09 11.98 -1.92
C PRO A 76 12.57 12.14 -1.99
N TYR A 77 12.00 12.74 -0.96
CA TYR A 77 10.62 13.22 -0.97
C TYR A 77 10.46 14.32 -2.06
N TYR A 78 9.37 14.39 -2.82
CA TYR A 78 8.16 13.57 -2.85
C TYR A 78 8.05 12.80 -4.19
N THR A 79 8.27 11.48 -4.15
CA THR A 79 8.15 10.58 -5.31
C THR A 79 7.06 9.53 -5.05
N ARG A 80 5.84 9.83 -5.51
CA ARG A 80 4.63 8.98 -5.42
C ARG A 80 3.97 8.93 -6.80
N TYR A 81 3.37 7.80 -7.13
CA TYR A 81 2.71 7.59 -8.42
C TYR A 81 1.29 7.11 -8.19
N ALA A 82 0.40 7.51 -9.10
CA ALA A 82 -0.88 6.88 -9.28
C ALA A 82 -0.91 6.33 -10.71
N PHE A 83 -1.03 5.01 -10.83
CA PHE A 83 -1.29 4.37 -12.11
C PHE A 83 -2.78 4.04 -12.15
N VAL A 84 -3.44 4.38 -13.25
CA VAL A 84 -4.87 4.12 -13.44
C VAL A 84 -5.03 3.47 -14.81
N ARG A 85 -5.67 2.30 -14.84
CA ARG A 85 -5.86 1.51 -16.07
C ARG A 85 -6.71 2.26 -17.09
N ASN A 86 -7.81 2.88 -16.63
CA ASN A 86 -8.71 3.64 -17.48
C ASN A 86 -8.29 5.12 -17.52
N ALA A 87 -7.64 5.52 -18.60
CA ALA A 87 -7.17 6.89 -18.80
C ALA A 87 -8.31 7.92 -18.78
N GLU A 88 -9.47 7.59 -19.35
CA GLU A 88 -10.61 8.51 -19.38
C GLU A 88 -11.22 8.69 -17.98
N ALA A 89 -11.36 7.60 -17.21
CA ALA A 89 -11.82 7.69 -15.82
C ALA A 89 -10.87 8.55 -14.97
N HIS A 90 -9.55 8.36 -15.14
CA HIS A 90 -8.55 9.18 -14.46
C HIS A 90 -8.67 10.66 -14.85
N ARG A 91 -8.80 10.93 -16.16
CA ARG A 91 -8.93 12.27 -16.70
C ARG A 91 -10.17 12.98 -16.16
N GLN A 92 -11.32 12.31 -16.18
CA GLN A 92 -12.59 12.87 -15.68
C GLN A 92 -12.54 13.13 -14.17
N ALA A 93 -11.86 12.28 -13.40
CA ALA A 93 -11.73 12.46 -11.96
C ALA A 93 -10.83 13.63 -11.55
N MET A 94 -9.83 13.97 -12.38
CA MET A 94 -8.80 14.96 -12.04
C MET A 94 -8.92 16.29 -12.82
N ARG A 95 -9.69 16.32 -13.91
CA ARG A 95 -9.81 17.50 -14.77
C ARG A 95 -10.32 18.71 -13.97
N ILE A 96 -9.59 19.81 -14.07
CA ILE A 96 -9.96 21.12 -13.54
C ILE A 96 -10.24 22.04 -14.72
N GLU A 97 -11.44 22.63 -14.73
CA GLU A 97 -11.85 23.64 -15.70
C GLU A 97 -11.85 25.02 -15.03
N ALA A 98 -11.25 26.00 -15.69
CA ALA A 98 -11.34 27.40 -15.28
C ALA A 98 -11.31 28.30 -16.51
N SER A 99 -12.01 29.44 -16.45
CA SER A 99 -12.18 30.34 -17.60
C SER A 99 -10.88 30.92 -18.16
N TYR A 100 -9.81 30.94 -17.36
CA TYR A 100 -8.49 31.42 -17.77
C TYR A 100 -7.56 30.31 -18.28
N LEU A 101 -7.97 29.04 -18.16
CA LEU A 101 -7.18 27.92 -18.67
C LEU A 101 -7.51 27.71 -20.14
N THR A 102 -6.46 27.64 -20.97
CA THR A 102 -6.61 27.24 -22.36
C THR A 102 -7.00 25.76 -22.45
N ALA A 103 -7.98 25.48 -23.29
CA ALA A 103 -8.37 24.10 -23.60
C ALA A 103 -7.17 23.34 -24.17
N SER A 104 -6.99 22.10 -23.73
CA SER A 104 -6.02 21.19 -24.32
C SER A 104 -6.39 20.90 -25.77
N GLU A 105 -5.39 20.82 -26.65
CA GLU A 105 -5.60 20.34 -28.01
C GLU A 105 -6.15 18.91 -28.02
N GLN A 106 -7.09 18.63 -28.92
CA GLN A 106 -7.67 17.29 -29.03
C GLN A 106 -6.59 16.27 -29.40
N GLY A 107 -6.56 15.14 -28.68
CA GLY A 107 -5.57 14.09 -28.88
C GLY A 107 -4.21 14.32 -28.22
N VAL A 108 -3.96 15.51 -27.65
CA VAL A 108 -2.72 15.79 -26.91
C VAL A 108 -2.89 15.41 -25.44
N HIS A 109 -1.95 14.63 -24.92
CA HIS A 109 -1.92 14.30 -23.50
C HIS A 109 -1.54 15.53 -22.68
N ASP A 110 -2.52 16.12 -22.01
CA ASP A 110 -2.31 17.24 -21.09
C ASP A 110 -2.10 16.75 -19.65
N PRO A 111 -0.88 16.84 -19.09
CA PRO A 111 -0.58 16.35 -17.75
C PRO A 111 -1.34 17.06 -16.62
N ARG A 112 -2.01 18.19 -16.88
CA ARG A 112 -2.86 18.90 -15.90
C ARG A 112 -4.15 18.13 -15.61
N ASN A 113 -4.62 17.34 -16.55
CA ASN A 113 -5.88 16.59 -16.42
C ASN A 113 -5.75 15.26 -15.67
N TYR A 114 -4.57 14.94 -15.12
CA TYR A 114 -4.28 13.65 -14.49
C TYR A 114 -3.72 13.78 -13.07
N VAL A 115 -3.78 14.99 -12.50
CA VAL A 115 -3.38 15.26 -11.13
C VAL A 115 -4.26 16.37 -10.56
N PRO A 116 -4.41 16.48 -9.23
CA PRO A 116 -5.15 17.57 -8.61
C PRO A 116 -4.42 18.93 -8.68
N GLU A 117 -3.10 18.96 -8.91
CA GLU A 117 -2.33 20.20 -8.91
C GLU A 117 -2.26 20.88 -10.29
N LEU A 118 -2.67 22.17 -10.38
CA LEU A 118 -2.44 23.02 -11.56
C LEU A 118 -0.95 23.37 -11.74
N SER A 119 -0.29 23.78 -10.66
CA SER A 119 1.15 24.10 -10.62
C SER A 119 1.89 23.09 -9.76
N ARG A 120 2.99 22.53 -10.27
CA ARG A 120 3.78 21.52 -9.54
C ARG A 120 5.25 21.49 -9.95
N CYS A 121 6.10 21.02 -9.05
CA CYS A 121 7.51 20.80 -9.32
C CYS A 121 7.72 19.67 -10.35
N VAL A 122 8.88 19.70 -11.02
CA VAL A 122 9.30 18.71 -12.03
C VAL A 122 9.70 17.36 -11.41
N ARG A 123 8.73 16.63 -10.85
CA ARG A 123 8.96 15.31 -10.21
C ARG A 123 9.36 14.21 -11.21
N GLY A 124 8.94 14.37 -12.47
CA GLY A 124 9.20 13.39 -13.54
C GLY A 124 10.69 13.24 -13.88
N PHE A 125 11.46 14.34 -13.88
CA PHE A 125 12.89 14.30 -14.19
C PHE A 125 13.68 13.51 -13.13
N VAL A 126 13.43 13.77 -11.84
CA VAL A 126 14.07 13.03 -10.74
C VAL A 126 13.74 11.54 -10.81
N THR A 127 12.48 11.22 -11.12
CA THR A 127 12.02 9.83 -11.33
C THR A 127 12.80 9.16 -12.46
N TRP A 128 12.91 9.83 -13.61
CA TRP A 128 13.61 9.31 -14.79
C TRP A 128 15.10 9.14 -14.53
N ALA A 129 15.77 10.12 -13.94
CA ALA A 129 17.21 10.09 -13.69
C ALA A 129 17.59 8.94 -12.77
N ILE A 130 16.85 8.73 -11.67
CA ILE A 130 17.12 7.66 -10.72
C ILE A 130 16.78 6.29 -11.33
N ASN A 131 15.65 6.15 -12.02
CA ASN A 131 15.31 4.90 -12.72
C ASN A 131 16.36 4.53 -13.78
N SER A 132 16.88 5.52 -14.49
CA SER A 132 17.92 5.32 -15.50
C SER A 132 19.27 4.94 -14.87
N ALA A 133 19.63 5.56 -13.74
CA ALA A 133 20.87 5.27 -13.02
C ALA A 133 20.88 3.88 -12.38
N LEU A 134 19.78 3.47 -11.74
CA LEU A 134 19.67 2.15 -11.11
C LEU A 134 19.43 1.02 -12.14
N GLY A 135 18.68 1.33 -13.20
CA GLY A 135 18.16 0.33 -14.12
C GLY A 135 17.23 -0.68 -13.45
N ARG A 136 16.76 -1.67 -14.21
CA ARG A 136 15.90 -2.73 -13.67
C ARG A 136 16.63 -3.61 -12.67
N GLN A 137 17.87 -3.99 -12.97
CA GLN A 137 18.66 -4.88 -12.13
C GLN A 137 19.00 -4.22 -10.79
N GLY A 138 19.47 -2.97 -10.79
CA GLY A 138 19.80 -2.27 -9.53
C GLY A 138 18.57 -2.06 -8.63
N ILE A 139 17.38 -1.88 -9.21
CA ILE A 139 16.13 -1.85 -8.43
C ILE A 139 15.84 -3.24 -7.84
N ALA A 140 15.95 -4.31 -8.63
CA ALA A 140 15.71 -5.68 -8.17
C ALA A 140 16.66 -6.06 -7.03
N ASP A 141 17.97 -5.83 -7.20
CA ASP A 141 19.02 -6.12 -6.24
C ASP A 141 18.82 -5.35 -4.93
N MET A 142 18.45 -4.07 -5.03
CA MET A 142 18.16 -3.24 -3.86
C MET A 142 16.98 -3.80 -3.06
N ILE A 143 15.91 -4.22 -3.73
CA ILE A 143 14.72 -4.76 -3.06
C ILE A 143 15.05 -6.10 -2.41
N GLU A 144 15.75 -6.97 -3.12
CA GLU A 144 16.19 -8.26 -2.61
C GLU A 144 17.07 -8.12 -1.38
N CYS A 145 18.11 -7.26 -1.45
CA CYS A 145 19.01 -6.97 -0.35
C CYS A 145 18.26 -6.50 0.90
N HIS A 146 17.32 -5.56 0.76
CA HIS A 146 16.51 -5.10 1.90
C HIS A 146 15.67 -6.23 2.52
N CYS A 147 15.15 -7.16 1.71
CA CYS A 147 14.39 -8.30 2.24
C CYS A 147 15.30 -9.29 2.97
N GLN A 148 16.46 -9.60 2.39
CA GLN A 148 17.46 -10.48 3.01
C GLN A 148 17.96 -9.91 4.35
N LEU A 149 18.21 -8.61 4.42
CA LEU A 149 18.60 -7.94 5.67
C LEU A 149 17.52 -8.04 6.74
N ALA A 150 16.26 -7.80 6.39
CA ALA A 150 15.16 -7.92 7.35
C ALA A 150 15.03 -9.36 7.87
N GLN A 151 15.14 -10.36 6.98
CA GLN A 151 15.13 -11.77 7.37
C GLN A 151 16.30 -12.11 8.30
N ALA A 152 17.53 -11.73 7.95
CA ALA A 152 18.70 -11.97 8.78
C ALA A 152 18.58 -11.29 10.16
N MET A 153 18.08 -10.05 10.20
CA MET A 153 17.84 -9.34 11.47
C MET A 153 16.78 -10.06 12.32
N SER A 154 15.68 -10.49 11.72
CA SER A 154 14.60 -11.21 12.43
C SER A 154 15.08 -12.54 13.02
N GLN A 155 15.92 -13.29 12.29
CA GLN A 155 16.50 -14.55 12.75
C GLN A 155 17.37 -14.31 13.99
N ARG A 156 18.30 -13.35 13.92
CA ARG A 156 19.18 -13.02 15.05
C ARG A 156 18.39 -12.53 16.27
N LEU A 157 17.34 -11.75 16.06
CA LEU A 157 16.50 -11.26 17.15
C LEU A 157 15.68 -12.37 17.81
N THR A 158 15.31 -13.42 17.07
CA THR A 158 14.58 -14.58 17.62
C THR A 158 15.46 -15.47 18.51
N GLU A 159 16.78 -15.37 18.37
CA GLU A 159 17.76 -16.09 19.22
C GLU A 159 17.93 -15.45 20.61
N GLU A 160 17.54 -14.18 20.77
CA GLU A 160 17.72 -13.42 22.01
C GLU A 160 16.56 -13.65 22.99
N PRO A 161 16.83 -14.05 24.25
CA PRO A 161 15.79 -14.26 25.25
C PRO A 161 14.93 -13.01 25.49
N GLY A 162 13.61 -13.18 25.43
CA GLY A 162 12.65 -12.10 25.68
C GLY A 162 12.41 -11.16 24.49
N ILE A 163 12.90 -11.52 23.30
CA ILE A 163 12.54 -10.87 22.03
C ILE A 163 11.70 -11.83 21.19
N TYR A 164 10.60 -11.33 20.64
CA TYR A 164 9.68 -12.09 19.80
C TYR A 164 9.43 -11.36 18.49
N VAL A 165 9.65 -12.04 17.36
CA VAL A 165 9.21 -11.57 16.04
C VAL A 165 7.77 -12.02 15.82
N LEU A 166 6.91 -11.09 15.41
CA LEU A 166 5.46 -11.24 15.53
C LEU A 166 4.73 -11.48 14.20
N ASN A 167 5.47 -11.57 13.10
CA ASN A 167 4.92 -11.83 11.78
C ASN A 167 5.95 -12.56 10.92
N GLU A 168 5.47 -13.19 9.85
CA GLU A 168 6.35 -13.72 8.81
C GLU A 168 7.07 -12.58 8.08
N VAL A 169 8.38 -12.72 7.91
CA VAL A 169 9.23 -11.67 7.35
C VAL A 169 9.41 -11.88 5.85
N GLU A 170 8.43 -11.42 5.08
CA GLU A 170 8.39 -11.61 3.62
C GLU A 170 9.01 -10.45 2.83
N LEU A 171 8.91 -9.21 3.34
CA LEU A 171 9.53 -8.01 2.77
C LEU A 171 10.69 -7.49 3.64
N ASN A 172 10.78 -6.17 3.81
CA ASN A 172 11.81 -5.45 4.54
C ASN A 172 11.32 -4.93 5.90
N GLN A 173 10.26 -5.54 6.45
CA GLN A 173 9.56 -5.08 7.65
C GLN A 173 9.22 -6.28 8.52
N PHE A 174 9.28 -6.08 9.83
CA PHE A 174 8.78 -7.02 10.82
C PHE A 174 8.55 -6.28 12.14
N VAL A 175 7.65 -6.81 12.95
CA VAL A 175 7.31 -6.27 14.26
C VAL A 175 7.97 -7.12 15.33
N VAL A 176 8.56 -6.46 16.33
CA VAL A 176 9.19 -7.11 17.49
C VAL A 176 8.50 -6.72 18.78
N GLN A 177 8.42 -7.68 19.70
CA GLN A 177 7.99 -7.47 21.08
C GLN A 177 9.15 -7.80 22.02
N PHE A 178 9.31 -6.97 23.05
CA PHE A 178 10.25 -7.18 24.14
C PHE A 178 9.51 -7.55 25.43
N GLY A 179 10.12 -8.40 26.26
CA GLY A 179 9.63 -8.74 27.59
C GLY A 179 8.92 -10.09 27.63
N SER A 180 7.84 -10.20 28.39
CA SER A 180 7.03 -11.43 28.42
C SER A 180 6.10 -11.46 27.20
N PRO A 181 5.87 -12.63 26.58
CA PRO A 181 4.84 -12.73 25.56
C PRO A 181 3.52 -12.36 26.23
N THR A 182 2.93 -11.21 25.87
CA THR A 182 1.48 -11.03 26.08
C THR A 182 0.82 -12.24 25.44
N SER A 183 -0.11 -12.89 26.14
CA SER A 183 -0.77 -14.12 25.67
C SER A 183 -0.98 -14.06 24.16
N SER A 184 -0.47 -15.06 23.44
CA SER A 184 -0.41 -15.04 21.98
C SER A 184 -1.78 -14.68 21.38
N GLU A 185 -2.87 -15.14 22.00
CA GLU A 185 -4.27 -14.78 21.67
C GLU A 185 -4.59 -13.27 21.68
N ALA A 186 -4.03 -12.47 22.60
CA ALA A 186 -4.27 -11.04 22.71
C ALA A 186 -3.45 -10.20 21.71
N PHE A 187 -2.37 -10.77 21.16
CA PHE A 187 -1.46 -10.11 20.22
C PHE A 187 -1.63 -10.61 18.78
N GLU A 188 -1.74 -11.93 18.56
CA GLU A 188 -2.21 -12.55 17.30
C GLU A 188 -3.55 -11.92 16.91
N GLY A 189 -4.47 -11.69 17.86
CA GLY A 189 -5.71 -10.95 17.59
C GLY A 189 -5.54 -9.54 17.02
N ARG A 190 -4.42 -8.84 17.27
CA ARG A 190 -4.18 -7.44 16.84
C ARG A 190 -3.42 -7.33 15.52
N TYR A 191 -2.47 -8.23 15.24
CA TYR A 191 -1.62 -8.19 14.04
C TYR A 191 -1.86 -9.35 13.08
N GLN A 192 -2.14 -10.56 13.56
CA GLN A 192 -2.61 -11.67 12.71
C GLN A 192 -3.95 -11.31 12.06
N SER A 193 -4.81 -10.54 12.75
CA SER A 193 -6.02 -9.98 12.13
C SER A 193 -5.76 -8.98 11.00
N CYS A 194 -4.53 -8.48 10.82
CA CYS A 194 -4.12 -7.67 9.68
C CYS A 194 -3.38 -8.48 8.58
N SER A 195 -2.88 -9.68 8.91
CA SER A 195 -2.15 -10.56 7.97
C SER A 195 -3.05 -11.66 7.38
N ASP A 196 -3.91 -12.27 8.20
CA ASP A 196 -4.81 -13.37 7.82
C ASP A 196 -6.23 -12.89 7.46
N ARG A 197 -6.51 -11.59 7.62
CA ARG A 197 -7.76 -10.99 7.15
C ARG A 197 -7.40 -9.88 6.18
N PRO A 198 -7.92 -9.92 4.94
CA PRO A 198 -7.66 -8.86 3.98
C PRO A 198 -7.97 -7.52 4.64
N CYS A 199 -7.01 -6.60 4.60
CA CYS A 199 -7.21 -5.22 5.02
C CYS A 199 -8.03 -4.49 3.95
N LEU A 200 -9.25 -4.98 3.73
CA LEU A 200 -10.15 -4.48 2.73
C LEU A 200 -10.82 -3.20 3.25
N LEU A 201 -10.29 -2.04 2.86
CA LEU A 201 -11.09 -0.83 2.97
C LEU A 201 -12.12 -0.84 1.84
N CYS A 202 -13.29 -1.40 2.12
CA CYS A 202 -14.47 -1.22 1.28
C CYS A 202 -15.08 0.13 1.62
N VAL A 203 -14.85 1.13 0.76
CA VAL A 203 -15.56 2.41 0.88
C VAL A 203 -16.95 2.24 0.24
N ARG A 204 -17.88 1.69 1.02
CA ARG A 204 -19.34 1.76 0.82
C ARG A 204 -20.04 1.78 2.18
N GLY A 205 -21.15 2.49 2.28
CA GLY A 205 -22.03 2.42 3.45
C GLY A 205 -22.48 0.98 3.70
N GLY A 206 -21.85 0.35 4.70
CA GLY A 206 -22.20 -0.94 5.29
C GLY A 206 -21.93 -2.18 4.42
N LEU A 207 -20.86 -2.93 4.72
CA LEU A 207 -20.81 -4.36 4.42
C LEU A 207 -19.80 -5.09 5.34
N GLU A 208 -20.34 -5.81 6.33
CA GLU A 208 -19.59 -6.49 7.40
C GLU A 208 -19.15 -7.94 7.09
N ARG A 209 -19.46 -8.50 5.92
CA ARG A 209 -19.22 -9.94 5.68
C ARG A 209 -18.93 -10.26 4.22
N LEU A 210 -17.69 -10.63 3.91
CA LEU A 210 -17.27 -10.98 2.56
C LEU A 210 -15.96 -11.80 2.44
N VAL A 211 -15.56 -12.66 3.38
CA VAL A 211 -14.78 -13.89 3.10
C VAL A 211 -15.08 -14.84 4.26
N GLY A 212 -15.25 -16.14 4.01
CA GLY A 212 -15.34 -17.14 5.07
C GLY A 212 -14.22 -16.93 6.09
N ASN A 213 -14.61 -16.70 7.35
CA ASN A 213 -13.78 -16.34 8.51
C ASN A 213 -13.01 -15.00 8.51
N ALA A 214 -13.03 -14.18 7.45
CA ALA A 214 -12.47 -12.83 7.52
C ALA A 214 -13.51 -11.79 7.99
N ARG A 215 -13.29 -11.22 9.18
CA ARG A 215 -13.99 -10.02 9.62
C ARG A 215 -13.37 -8.80 8.93
N PHE A 216 -14.19 -8.00 8.28
CA PHE A 216 -13.84 -6.76 7.58
C PHE A 216 -13.62 -5.67 8.61
N ASN A 217 -12.52 -4.92 8.50
CA ASN A 217 -12.33 -3.72 9.31
C ASN A 217 -12.88 -2.50 8.54
N HIS A 218 -13.99 -1.95 9.04
CA HIS A 218 -14.39 -0.57 8.74
C HIS A 218 -13.46 0.38 9.51
N PHE A 219 -12.27 0.70 8.98
CA PHE A 219 -11.46 1.80 9.52
C PHE A 219 -11.87 3.11 8.84
N LEU A 220 -12.85 3.79 9.43
CA LEU A 220 -13.05 5.23 9.22
C LEU A 220 -11.89 5.99 9.91
N ALA A 221 -11.48 7.09 9.31
CA ALA A 221 -10.26 7.85 9.57
C ALA A 221 -10.19 8.61 10.92
N ASP A 222 -10.76 8.09 12.01
CA ASP A 222 -10.91 8.84 13.27
C ASP A 222 -9.81 8.62 14.34
N ASP A 223 -8.91 7.64 14.20
CA ASP A 223 -7.96 7.32 15.28
C ASP A 223 -6.65 8.12 15.29
N LYS A 224 -6.49 9.12 14.42
CA LYS A 224 -5.32 10.01 14.48
C LYS A 224 -5.33 11.03 15.63
N HIS A 225 -6.41 11.13 16.40
CA HIS A 225 -6.56 12.14 17.45
C HIS A 225 -6.68 11.62 18.89
N ARG A 226 -6.62 10.31 19.16
CA ARG A 226 -6.80 9.77 20.52
C ARG A 226 -5.53 9.41 21.30
N CYS A 227 -4.33 9.57 20.74
CA CYS A 227 -3.08 9.30 21.46
C CYS A 227 -2.52 10.46 22.30
N PHE A 228 -3.21 11.60 22.41
CA PHE A 228 -2.80 12.71 23.28
C PHE A 228 -3.96 13.24 24.13
N SER A 229 -4.49 12.40 25.03
CA SER A 229 -5.26 12.90 26.16
C SER A 229 -5.25 11.91 27.33
N GLY A 230 -4.56 12.27 28.42
CA GLY A 230 -4.83 11.71 29.74
C GLY A 230 -3.60 11.17 30.46
N GLY A 231 -2.99 12.00 31.31
CA GLY A 231 -2.05 11.55 32.33
C GLY A 231 -1.23 12.68 32.93
N ARG A 232 -1.80 13.40 33.92
CA ARG A 232 -1.02 14.25 34.82
C ARG A 232 -0.04 13.36 35.58
N CYS A 233 1.23 13.71 35.58
CA CYS A 233 2.18 13.19 36.55
C CYS A 233 2.20 14.18 37.72
N ASP A 234 1.52 13.83 38.81
CA ASP A 234 1.76 14.44 40.12
C ASP A 234 2.91 13.70 40.81
N ARG A 235 3.85 14.50 41.34
CA ARG A 235 5.07 14.22 42.10
C ARG A 235 6.36 14.06 41.30
#